data_AF-A0A357GU79-F1
#
_entry.id   AF-A0A357GU79-F1
#
_cell.length_a   1.000
_cell.length_b   1.000
_cell.length_c   1.000
_cell.angle_alpha   90.00
_cell.angle_beta   90.00
_cell.angle_gamma   90.00
#
_symmetry.space_group_name_H-M   'P 1'
#
loop_
_entity.id
_entity.type
_entity.pdbx_description
1 polymer ?
#
loop_
_entity_poly.entity_id
_entity_poly.type
_entity_poly.pdbx_seq_one_letter_code
_entity_poly.pdbx_strand_id
1 'polypeptide(L)'
;MSKNLKDVGKNIYKNCREKCESLKIKLQEIFKKYQKPFVKLGWRMVSTIVLTLTAVSTFVAYAAFTEPTAAPSASNQDFSQNILGADNGDNSFSSSNVTANNDGSVIERLEYLAGLLNLPSQADVKLTTAYGNENIGTLTPVNGATSALDATASDVLAGKVFFGSGDTDWTPTVGTLAIFGAYENQKNGIWDDWKGSASSQNNLASAWANNQDQNNEESTWETYTDSSLSGSLVATGEVKKDTRTGLYWSNCYDSTSGGNSCDTAENSFVLNGVVSDADDGLDAEGGVSVDFCESLSLDANGNGTDETDWYLPSQKELMQSYIDGSANNIPEAARSYWSSTENYNSTTYAWGVSLFIGYTGNYTKSSSYYARCVRR
;
A
#
# COMPACT_ATOMS: atom_id res chain seq x y z
N MET A 1 -21.84 20.55 -129.79
CA MET A 1 -23.04 20.64 -128.91
C MET A 1 -22.76 20.38 -127.41
N SER A 2 -21.56 19.99 -126.95
CA SER A 2 -21.36 19.60 -125.52
C SER A 2 -20.76 20.64 -124.56
N LYS A 3 -20.28 21.80 -125.02
CA LYS A 3 -19.73 22.86 -124.14
C LYS A 3 -20.81 23.72 -123.43
N ASN A 4 -21.98 23.93 -124.04
CA ASN A 4 -23.04 24.78 -123.47
C ASN A 4 -23.86 24.12 -122.34
N LEU A 5 -23.91 22.78 -122.26
CA LEU A 5 -24.65 22.08 -121.21
C LEU A 5 -23.95 22.13 -119.84
N LYS A 6 -22.61 22.21 -119.81
CA LYS A 6 -21.85 22.27 -118.55
C LYS A 6 -22.05 23.61 -117.82
N ASP A 7 -22.17 24.72 -118.54
CA ASP A 7 -22.34 26.03 -117.92
C ASP A 7 -23.78 26.26 -117.40
N VAL A 8 -24.79 25.73 -118.11
CA VAL A 8 -26.18 25.75 -117.63
C VAL A 8 -26.32 24.92 -116.35
N GLY A 9 -25.71 23.73 -116.28
CA GLY A 9 -25.72 22.89 -115.07
C GLY A 9 -25.04 23.57 -113.88
N LYS A 10 -23.94 24.30 -114.10
CA LYS A 10 -23.21 25.03 -113.05
C LYS A 10 -24.04 26.18 -112.47
N ASN A 11 -24.77 26.92 -113.31
CA ASN A 11 -25.62 28.02 -112.86
C ASN A 11 -26.86 27.54 -112.09
N ILE A 12 -27.48 26.43 -112.51
CA ILE A 12 -28.62 25.84 -111.78
C ILE A 12 -28.16 25.34 -110.40
N TYR A 13 -27.01 24.67 -110.32
CA TYR A 13 -26.47 24.18 -109.05
C TYR A 13 -26.11 25.33 -108.09
N LYS A 14 -25.51 26.42 -108.59
CA LYS A 14 -25.17 27.59 -107.79
C LYS A 14 -26.43 28.28 -107.22
N ASN A 15 -27.44 28.49 -108.04
CA ASN A 15 -28.69 29.14 -107.63
C ASN A 15 -29.48 28.28 -106.62
N CYS A 16 -29.46 26.95 -106.79
CA CYS A 16 -30.07 26.03 -105.83
C CYS A 16 -29.34 26.04 -104.47
N ARG A 17 -28.01 26.08 -104.49
CA ARG A 17 -27.19 26.15 -103.26
C ARG A 17 -27.42 27.46 -102.50
N GLU A 18 -27.48 28.59 -103.20
CA GLU A 18 -27.72 29.90 -102.57
C GLU A 18 -29.12 29.97 -101.94
N LYS A 19 -30.14 29.44 -102.61
CA LYS A 19 -31.50 29.35 -102.02
C LYS A 19 -31.54 28.43 -100.80
N CYS A 20 -30.82 27.31 -100.83
CA CYS A 20 -30.78 26.36 -99.73
C CYS A 20 -30.09 26.95 -98.48
N GLU A 21 -28.98 27.68 -98.66
CA GLU A 21 -28.32 28.38 -97.56
C GLU A 21 -29.17 29.54 -97.00
N SER A 22 -29.87 30.29 -97.85
CA SER A 22 -30.84 31.29 -97.40
C SER A 22 -31.96 30.67 -96.54
N LEU A 23 -32.43 29.47 -96.93
CA LEU A 23 -33.48 28.77 -96.19
C LEU A 23 -32.97 28.29 -94.82
N LYS A 24 -31.73 27.78 -94.74
CA LYS A 24 -31.10 27.39 -93.47
C LYS A 24 -30.97 28.56 -92.50
N ILE A 25 -30.55 29.73 -92.99
CA ILE A 25 -30.42 30.94 -92.16
C ILE A 25 -31.79 31.36 -91.62
N LYS A 26 -32.83 31.39 -92.47
CA LYS A 26 -34.20 31.69 -92.03
C LYS A 26 -34.73 30.69 -91.01
N LEU A 27 -34.43 29.40 -91.17
CA LEU A 27 -34.82 28.36 -90.21
C LEU A 27 -34.11 28.55 -88.87
N GLN A 28 -32.82 28.92 -88.88
CA GLN A 28 -32.06 29.21 -87.65
C GLN A 28 -32.57 30.46 -86.92
N GLU A 29 -32.99 31.50 -87.64
CA GLU A 29 -33.62 32.68 -87.04
C GLU A 29 -34.98 32.35 -86.41
N ILE A 30 -35.80 31.53 -87.07
CA ILE A 30 -37.05 31.02 -86.50
C ILE A 30 -36.76 30.23 -85.23
N PHE A 31 -35.82 29.28 -85.26
CA PHE A 31 -35.44 28.51 -84.07
C PHE A 31 -34.98 29.42 -82.92
N LYS A 32 -34.12 30.42 -83.17
CA LYS A 32 -33.70 31.38 -82.14
C LYS A 32 -34.86 32.21 -81.58
N LYS A 33 -35.84 32.58 -82.42
CA LYS A 33 -37.01 33.37 -82.01
C LYS A 33 -37.93 32.58 -81.07
N TYR A 34 -38.08 31.27 -81.29
CA TYR A 34 -38.96 30.41 -80.49
C TYR A 34 -38.26 29.69 -79.33
N GLN A 35 -36.92 29.59 -79.31
CA GLN A 35 -36.17 28.94 -78.23
C GLN A 35 -36.29 29.68 -76.89
N LYS A 36 -36.16 31.02 -76.87
CA LYS A 36 -36.26 31.81 -75.63
C LYS A 36 -37.63 31.74 -74.94
N PRO A 37 -38.78 31.85 -75.64
CA PRO A 37 -40.08 31.70 -74.99
C PRO A 37 -40.35 30.26 -74.54
N PHE A 38 -39.90 29.23 -75.26
CA PHE A 38 -40.05 27.84 -74.83
C PHE A 38 -39.25 27.53 -73.56
N VAL A 39 -38.01 28.03 -73.44
CA VAL A 39 -37.22 27.87 -72.21
C VAL A 39 -37.85 28.64 -71.06
N LYS A 40 -38.38 29.86 -71.28
CA LYS A 40 -39.12 30.59 -70.23
C LYS A 40 -40.42 29.89 -69.81
N LEU A 41 -41.15 29.27 -70.73
CA LEU A 41 -42.37 28.54 -70.43
C LEU A 41 -42.08 27.24 -69.68
N GLY A 42 -41.03 26.51 -70.09
CA GLY A 42 -40.54 25.34 -69.37
C GLY A 42 -40.05 25.66 -67.97
N TRP A 43 -39.27 26.74 -67.81
CA TRP A 43 -38.80 27.17 -66.49
C TRP A 43 -39.96 27.64 -65.60
N ARG A 44 -40.99 28.29 -66.16
CA ARG A 44 -42.21 28.65 -65.43
C ARG A 44 -43.04 27.43 -65.03
N MET A 45 -43.17 26.41 -65.86
CA MET A 45 -43.85 25.17 -65.46
C MET A 45 -43.07 24.43 -64.38
N VAL A 46 -41.75 24.31 -64.51
CA VAL A 46 -40.91 23.67 -63.48
C VAL A 46 -40.94 24.47 -62.18
N SER A 47 -40.85 25.80 -62.23
CA SER A 47 -40.94 26.62 -61.03
C SER A 47 -42.31 26.54 -60.38
N THR A 48 -43.40 26.45 -61.16
CA THR A 48 -44.75 26.33 -60.61
C THR A 48 -44.99 24.96 -59.99
N ILE A 49 -44.49 23.88 -60.61
CA ILE A 49 -44.56 22.51 -60.07
C ILE A 49 -43.69 22.38 -58.80
N VAL A 50 -42.50 22.97 -58.78
CA VAL A 50 -41.65 23.00 -57.58
C VAL A 50 -42.32 23.83 -56.50
N LEU A 51 -42.89 25.01 -56.82
CA LEU A 51 -43.59 25.84 -55.83
C LEU A 51 -44.85 25.15 -55.29
N THR A 52 -45.60 24.42 -56.11
CA THR A 52 -46.79 23.68 -55.64
C THR A 52 -46.42 22.43 -54.85
N LEU A 53 -45.36 21.70 -55.22
CA LEU A 53 -44.86 20.60 -54.40
C LEU A 53 -44.29 21.08 -53.07
N THR A 54 -43.51 22.18 -53.05
CA THR A 54 -43.04 22.77 -51.79
C THR A 54 -44.19 23.37 -50.99
N ALA A 55 -45.16 24.04 -51.61
CA ALA A 55 -46.32 24.61 -50.93
C ALA A 55 -47.24 23.54 -50.35
N VAL A 56 -47.46 22.42 -51.05
CA VAL A 56 -48.24 21.29 -50.53
C VAL A 56 -47.48 20.57 -49.42
N SER A 57 -46.15 20.41 -49.53
CA SER A 57 -45.36 19.89 -48.41
C SER A 57 -45.31 20.86 -47.22
N THR A 58 -45.32 22.17 -47.44
CA THR A 58 -45.41 23.14 -46.34
C THR A 58 -46.83 23.28 -45.80
N PHE A 59 -47.91 23.06 -46.55
CA PHE A 59 -49.27 23.09 -46.00
C PHE A 59 -49.62 21.82 -45.23
N VAL A 60 -49.10 20.66 -45.64
CA VAL A 60 -49.20 19.43 -44.84
C VAL A 60 -48.28 19.49 -43.61
N ALA A 61 -47.16 20.24 -43.68
CA ALA A 61 -46.36 20.55 -42.50
C ALA A 61 -46.97 21.65 -41.61
N TYR A 62 -47.59 22.70 -42.15
CA TYR A 62 -48.15 23.81 -41.35
C TYR A 62 -49.46 23.44 -40.66
N ALA A 63 -50.27 22.54 -41.23
CA ALA A 63 -51.42 21.97 -40.53
C ALA A 63 -51.03 20.89 -39.49
N ALA A 64 -49.78 20.40 -39.55
CA ALA A 64 -49.19 19.53 -38.53
C ALA A 64 -48.26 20.28 -37.56
N PHE A 65 -48.07 21.59 -37.72
CA PHE A 65 -47.12 22.40 -36.94
C PHE A 65 -47.58 23.87 -36.80
N THR A 66 -48.87 24.10 -36.54
CA THR A 66 -49.27 25.33 -35.82
C THR A 66 -48.96 25.13 -34.35
N GLU A 67 -47.78 25.59 -33.92
CA GLU A 67 -47.46 25.77 -32.51
C GLU A 67 -48.39 26.84 -31.88
N PRO A 68 -48.84 26.66 -30.63
CA PRO A 68 -49.49 27.75 -29.92
C PRO A 68 -48.47 28.87 -29.69
N THR A 69 -48.90 30.10 -29.94
CA THR A 69 -48.13 31.33 -29.68
C THR A 69 -47.47 31.29 -28.30
N ALA A 70 -46.15 31.22 -28.28
CA ALA A 70 -45.36 31.27 -27.06
C ALA A 70 -45.45 32.66 -26.41
N ALA A 71 -46.06 32.72 -25.22
CA ALA A 71 -45.48 33.30 -24.00
C ALA A 71 -46.42 33.09 -22.78
N PRO A 72 -45.94 32.97 -21.52
CA PRO A 72 -44.56 32.81 -21.06
C PRO A 72 -44.27 31.41 -20.47
N SER A 73 -43.03 30.94 -20.63
CA SER A 73 -42.30 29.99 -19.76
C SER A 73 -43.10 29.01 -18.87
N ALA A 74 -43.78 27.99 -19.45
CA ALA A 74 -44.25 26.81 -18.70
C ALA A 74 -44.75 25.64 -19.59
N SER A 75 -44.28 25.51 -20.83
CA SER A 75 -44.89 24.57 -21.79
C SER A 75 -44.04 23.33 -22.04
N ASN A 76 -44.25 22.32 -21.20
CA ASN A 76 -43.66 20.99 -21.26
C ASN A 76 -44.41 20.11 -22.28
N GLN A 77 -44.65 20.62 -23.49
CA GLN A 77 -45.50 19.90 -24.45
C GLN A 77 -44.70 18.87 -25.27
N ASP A 78 -44.91 17.63 -24.86
CA ASP A 78 -44.60 16.37 -25.54
C ASP A 78 -45.40 16.26 -26.86
N PHE A 79 -44.70 16.43 -27.97
CA PHE A 79 -45.24 16.19 -29.31
C PHE A 79 -45.02 14.74 -29.70
N SER A 80 -45.98 13.84 -29.42
CA SER A 80 -46.10 12.49 -30.02
C SER A 80 -44.85 11.59 -30.06
N GLN A 81 -43.80 11.96 -29.31
CA GLN A 81 -42.46 11.40 -29.34
C GLN A 81 -41.98 11.02 -27.94
N ASN A 82 -42.78 11.22 -26.88
CA ASN A 82 -42.46 10.79 -25.53
C ASN A 82 -43.51 9.82 -24.94
N ILE A 83 -43.64 8.62 -25.54
CA ILE A 83 -44.54 7.56 -25.03
C ILE A 83 -44.23 7.15 -23.58
N LEU A 84 -43.01 7.36 -23.10
CA LEU A 84 -42.59 7.02 -21.75
C LEU A 84 -42.50 8.22 -20.82
N GLY A 85 -42.79 9.43 -21.28
CA GLY A 85 -42.71 10.62 -20.44
C GLY A 85 -41.29 10.95 -19.97
N ALA A 86 -41.19 12.12 -19.35
CA ALA A 86 -39.97 12.75 -18.88
C ALA A 86 -40.14 13.08 -17.39
N ASP A 87 -39.22 12.61 -16.55
CA ASP A 87 -39.13 12.75 -15.08
C ASP A 87 -38.40 14.06 -14.88
N ASN A 88 -39.17 15.13 -15.10
CA ASN A 88 -38.62 16.43 -15.40
C ASN A 88 -38.63 17.45 -14.26
N GLY A 89 -37.72 17.22 -13.33
CA GLY A 89 -36.62 18.20 -13.28
C GLY A 89 -35.72 18.16 -14.55
N ASP A 90 -35.54 16.98 -15.16
CA ASP A 90 -34.49 16.64 -16.11
C ASP A 90 -34.80 15.58 -17.21
N ASN A 91 -36.06 15.14 -17.39
CA ASN A 91 -36.53 14.21 -18.45
C ASN A 91 -36.11 12.71 -18.31
N SER A 92 -36.02 12.14 -17.10
CA SER A 92 -35.78 10.68 -16.94
C SER A 92 -37.06 9.83 -17.16
N PHE A 93 -37.03 8.56 -17.53
CA PHE A 93 -38.26 7.74 -17.50
C PHE A 93 -38.37 7.04 -16.15
N SER A 94 -39.51 7.12 -15.46
CA SER A 94 -39.78 6.30 -14.28
C SER A 94 -40.67 5.11 -14.64
N SER A 95 -40.11 3.91 -14.54
CA SER A 95 -40.81 2.63 -14.72
C SER A 95 -41.50 2.14 -13.45
N SER A 96 -41.60 2.96 -12.40
CA SER A 96 -42.12 2.56 -11.07
C SER A 96 -43.54 1.97 -11.08
N ASN A 97 -44.31 2.22 -12.13
CA ASN A 97 -45.68 1.71 -12.31
C ASN A 97 -45.76 0.55 -13.30
N VAL A 98 -44.63 0.08 -13.84
CA VAL A 98 -44.57 -1.06 -14.76
C VAL A 98 -44.41 -2.34 -13.95
N THR A 99 -45.38 -3.23 -14.04
CA THR A 99 -45.35 -4.52 -13.31
C THR A 99 -44.40 -5.49 -14.01
N ALA A 100 -43.45 -6.05 -13.25
CA ALA A 100 -42.51 -7.05 -13.74
C ALA A 100 -43.22 -8.29 -14.32
N ASN A 101 -42.93 -8.63 -15.58
CA ASN A 101 -43.45 -9.81 -16.26
C ASN A 101 -42.44 -10.37 -17.27
N ASN A 102 -42.05 -11.64 -17.12
CA ASN A 102 -41.05 -12.32 -17.96
C ASN A 102 -41.49 -12.50 -19.42
N ASP A 103 -42.79 -12.53 -19.66
CA ASP A 103 -43.40 -12.71 -20.98
C ASP A 103 -44.08 -11.44 -21.49
N GLY A 104 -44.04 -10.34 -20.72
CA GLY A 104 -44.67 -9.06 -21.03
C GLY A 104 -44.03 -8.28 -22.18
N SER A 105 -44.39 -7.01 -22.31
CA SER A 105 -43.70 -6.04 -23.16
C SER A 105 -42.25 -5.84 -22.74
N VAL A 106 -41.44 -5.22 -23.60
CA VAL A 106 -39.99 -5.06 -23.36
C VAL A 106 -39.69 -4.37 -22.01
N ILE A 107 -40.49 -3.38 -21.61
CA ILE A 107 -40.27 -2.66 -20.34
C ILE A 107 -40.65 -3.55 -19.14
N GLU A 108 -41.74 -4.31 -19.21
CA GLU A 108 -42.14 -5.26 -18.16
C GLU A 108 -41.12 -6.39 -17.99
N ARG A 109 -40.49 -6.83 -19.09
CA ARG A 109 -39.39 -7.81 -19.06
C ARG A 109 -38.12 -7.23 -18.46
N LEU A 110 -37.84 -5.95 -18.71
CA LEU A 110 -36.68 -5.26 -18.10
C LEU A 110 -36.87 -5.08 -16.59
N GLU A 111 -38.08 -4.76 -16.11
CA GLU A 111 -38.39 -4.75 -14.68
C GLU A 111 -38.29 -6.15 -14.05
N TYR A 112 -38.73 -7.19 -14.77
CA TYR A 112 -38.58 -8.58 -14.33
C TYR A 112 -37.12 -9.01 -14.21
N LEU A 113 -36.27 -8.62 -15.16
CA LEU A 113 -34.84 -8.88 -15.11
C LEU A 113 -34.14 -8.05 -14.02
N ALA A 114 -34.52 -6.79 -13.82
CA ALA A 114 -33.99 -5.95 -12.75
C ALA A 114 -34.30 -6.55 -11.35
N GLY A 115 -35.53 -7.05 -11.15
CA GLY A 115 -35.92 -7.76 -9.93
C GLY A 115 -35.20 -9.09 -9.73
N LEU A 116 -34.94 -9.85 -10.81
CA LEU A 116 -34.17 -11.10 -10.75
C LEU A 116 -32.68 -10.90 -10.45
N LEU A 117 -32.07 -9.86 -11.01
CA LEU A 117 -30.67 -9.53 -10.75
C LEU A 117 -30.47 -8.83 -9.40
N ASN A 118 -31.55 -8.45 -8.70
CA ASN A 118 -31.49 -7.67 -7.47
C ASN A 118 -30.55 -6.45 -7.64
N LEU A 119 -30.62 -5.81 -8.82
CA LEU A 119 -29.77 -4.65 -9.13
C LEU A 119 -30.17 -3.57 -8.14
N PRO A 120 -29.26 -3.20 -7.24
CA PRO A 120 -29.66 -2.35 -6.15
C PRO A 120 -29.89 -0.94 -6.71
N SER A 121 -30.55 -0.06 -5.95
CA SER A 121 -30.94 1.26 -6.44
C SER A 121 -29.73 2.04 -6.97
N GLN A 122 -29.90 3.12 -7.73
CA GLN A 122 -28.74 3.91 -8.19
C GLN A 122 -27.85 4.44 -7.04
N ALA A 123 -28.34 4.41 -5.79
CA ALA A 123 -27.55 4.67 -4.58
C ALA A 123 -26.59 3.52 -4.18
N ASP A 124 -26.79 2.32 -4.73
CA ASP A 124 -26.11 1.08 -4.36
C ASP A 124 -25.24 0.50 -5.49
N VAL A 125 -25.34 1.00 -6.73
CA VAL A 125 -24.47 0.59 -7.86
C VAL A 125 -23.29 1.56 -7.98
N LYS A 126 -22.22 1.30 -7.22
CA LYS A 126 -20.93 1.96 -7.44
C LYS A 126 -20.22 1.34 -8.65
N LEU A 127 -20.31 2.00 -9.80
CA LEU A 127 -19.52 1.65 -10.98
C LEU A 127 -18.07 2.11 -10.79
N THR A 128 -17.21 1.26 -10.21
CA THR A 128 -15.77 1.54 -10.05
C THR A 128 -15.04 1.38 -11.38
N THR A 129 -15.05 2.42 -12.21
CA THR A 129 -13.92 2.71 -13.09
C THR A 129 -13.29 4.02 -12.62
N ALA A 130 -12.34 3.91 -11.68
CA ALA A 130 -11.60 5.05 -11.17
C ALA A 130 -10.25 5.14 -11.88
N TYR A 131 -10.12 6.13 -12.77
CA TYR A 131 -8.83 6.77 -13.01
C TYR A 131 -8.71 7.91 -12.00
N GLY A 132 -7.90 7.70 -10.97
CA GLY A 132 -7.28 8.77 -10.17
C GLY A 132 -8.21 9.63 -9.30
N ASN A 133 -8.59 9.09 -8.14
CA ASN A 133 -8.68 9.74 -6.82
C ASN A 133 -9.66 8.92 -5.99
N GLU A 134 -9.12 7.94 -5.27
CA GLU A 134 -9.87 7.03 -4.42
C GLU A 134 -10.36 7.76 -3.16
N ASN A 135 -11.68 7.92 -3.06
CA ASN A 135 -12.33 7.98 -1.77
C ASN A 135 -12.27 6.58 -1.16
N ILE A 136 -11.54 6.49 -0.07
CA ILE A 136 -11.31 5.31 0.76
C ILE A 136 -12.67 4.79 1.23
N GLY A 137 -13.12 3.70 0.64
CA GLY A 137 -14.10 2.85 1.30
C GLY A 137 -13.45 2.22 2.52
N THR A 138 -14.21 2.03 3.58
CA THR A 138 -13.85 1.14 4.69
C THR A 138 -13.65 -0.27 4.13
N LEU A 139 -12.44 -0.53 3.66
CA LEU A 139 -11.95 -1.87 3.37
C LEU A 139 -11.51 -2.44 4.70
N THR A 140 -12.47 -2.97 5.47
CA THR A 140 -12.16 -4.04 6.41
C THR A 140 -11.42 -5.11 5.60
N PRO A 141 -10.24 -5.61 6.05
CA PRO A 141 -9.44 -6.54 5.25
C PRO A 141 -10.27 -7.72 4.77
N VAL A 142 -10.49 -7.82 3.45
CA VAL A 142 -11.19 -8.95 2.82
C VAL A 142 -10.20 -10.11 2.74
N ASN A 143 -9.99 -10.79 3.85
CA ASN A 143 -9.36 -12.11 3.82
C ASN A 143 -9.77 -13.03 4.98
N GLY A 144 -11.01 -12.93 5.46
CA GLY A 144 -11.55 -13.90 6.43
C GLY A 144 -10.77 -14.01 7.75
N ALA A 145 -9.87 -13.07 8.05
CA ALA A 145 -9.16 -13.02 9.32
C ALA A 145 -10.13 -12.46 10.36
N THR A 146 -10.69 -13.34 11.19
CA THR A 146 -11.43 -13.01 12.40
C THR A 146 -10.51 -12.59 13.55
N SER A 147 -9.20 -12.64 13.35
CA SER A 147 -8.19 -12.11 14.25
C SER A 147 -7.96 -10.65 13.87
N ALA A 148 -7.98 -9.75 14.86
CA ALA A 148 -7.53 -8.39 14.65
C ALA A 148 -6.13 -8.42 13.98
N LEU A 149 -5.84 -7.45 13.12
CA LEU A 149 -4.45 -7.19 12.77
C LEU A 149 -3.79 -6.88 14.11
N ASP A 150 -2.95 -7.77 14.64
CA ASP A 150 -2.38 -7.62 15.99
C ASP A 150 -0.99 -6.97 15.95
N ALA A 151 -0.42 -6.80 14.74
CA ALA A 151 0.88 -6.18 14.56
C ALA A 151 0.83 -4.71 14.98
N THR A 152 1.73 -4.35 15.87
CA THR A 152 2.07 -3.00 16.31
C THR A 152 3.35 -2.53 15.63
N ALA A 153 3.73 -1.26 15.79
CA ALA A 153 4.98 -0.75 15.20
C ALA A 153 6.21 -1.54 15.70
N SER A 154 6.18 -2.00 16.95
CA SER A 154 7.21 -2.87 17.55
C SER A 154 7.26 -4.29 16.98
N ASP A 155 6.28 -4.73 16.19
CA ASP A 155 6.28 -6.07 15.59
C ASP A 155 6.87 -6.10 14.17
N VAL A 156 7.10 -4.93 13.57
CA VAL A 156 7.52 -4.80 12.17
C VAL A 156 8.88 -4.12 12.08
N LEU A 157 9.76 -4.68 11.25
CA LEU A 157 11.14 -4.20 11.07
C LEU A 157 11.21 -2.70 10.77
N ALA A 158 12.20 -2.04 11.36
CA ALA A 158 12.48 -0.62 11.20
C ALA A 158 12.50 -0.22 9.72
N GLY A 159 11.69 0.79 9.36
CA GLY A 159 11.60 1.30 7.99
C GLY A 159 10.78 0.44 7.02
N LYS A 160 10.22 -0.69 7.47
CA LYS A 160 9.20 -1.41 6.71
C LYS A 160 7.83 -0.84 7.03
N VAL A 161 7.00 -0.77 5.99
CA VAL A 161 5.66 -0.21 6.08
C VAL A 161 4.66 -1.36 6.25
N PHE A 162 3.71 -1.21 7.17
CA PHE A 162 2.63 -2.18 7.42
C PHE A 162 1.33 -1.46 7.80
N PHE A 163 0.25 -2.22 7.90
CA PHE A 163 -1.04 -1.76 8.42
C PHE A 163 -1.31 -2.49 9.74
N GLY A 164 -1.47 -1.76 10.83
CA GLY A 164 -1.39 -2.30 12.19
C GLY A 164 -2.72 -2.45 12.90
N SER A 165 -2.64 -2.84 14.18
CA SER A 165 -3.80 -3.01 15.04
C SER A 165 -4.53 -1.69 15.28
N GLY A 166 -5.84 -1.68 15.00
CA GLY A 166 -6.70 -0.51 15.23
C GLY A 166 -6.65 0.57 14.14
N ASP A 167 -5.87 0.41 13.08
CA ASP A 167 -5.89 1.34 11.94
C ASP A 167 -7.24 1.25 11.22
N THR A 168 -8.07 2.29 11.38
CA THR A 168 -9.38 2.42 10.70
C THR A 168 -9.26 2.95 9.27
N ASP A 169 -8.06 3.38 8.89
CA ASP A 169 -7.72 3.93 7.59
C ASP A 169 -6.44 3.24 7.08
N TRP A 170 -6.27 3.19 5.75
CA TRP A 170 -5.05 2.72 5.07
C TRP A 170 -3.85 3.66 5.30
N THR A 171 -3.70 4.18 6.50
CA THR A 171 -2.56 4.98 6.90
C THR A 171 -1.42 4.01 7.18
N PRO A 172 -0.39 3.95 6.32
CA PRO A 172 0.72 3.07 6.55
C PRO A 172 1.45 3.44 7.84
N THR A 173 1.58 2.49 8.75
CA THR A 173 2.46 2.60 9.91
C THR A 173 3.86 2.11 9.53
N VAL A 174 4.89 2.76 10.06
CA VAL A 174 6.28 2.33 9.87
C VAL A 174 6.68 1.49 11.07
N GLY A 175 7.18 0.29 10.79
CA GLY A 175 7.76 -0.57 11.79
C GLY A 175 8.93 0.10 12.52
N THR A 176 9.07 -0.19 13.80
CA THR A 176 10.11 0.30 14.70
C THR A 176 10.93 -0.85 15.29
N LEU A 177 10.60 -2.11 15.00
CA LEU A 177 11.37 -3.27 15.46
C LEU A 177 12.79 -3.18 14.89
N ALA A 178 13.78 -2.95 15.74
CA ALA A 178 15.15 -3.05 15.28
C ALA A 178 15.45 -4.50 14.90
N ILE A 179 16.26 -4.71 13.87
CA ILE A 179 16.77 -6.05 13.56
C ILE A 179 17.62 -6.49 14.76
N PHE A 180 17.25 -7.58 15.41
CA PHE A 180 18.14 -8.26 16.36
C PHE A 180 19.48 -8.53 15.67
N GLY A 181 20.52 -7.88 16.20
CA GLY A 181 21.88 -7.94 15.67
C GLY A 181 22.27 -6.94 14.59
N ALA A 182 21.40 -5.97 14.28
CA ALA A 182 21.65 -4.74 13.50
C ALA A 182 22.97 -4.73 12.68
N TYR A 183 23.13 -5.66 11.75
CA TYR A 183 24.40 -5.90 11.05
C TYR A 183 24.95 -4.65 10.35
N GLU A 184 24.07 -3.73 9.96
CA GLU A 184 24.45 -2.45 9.39
C GLU A 184 25.20 -1.53 10.36
N ASN A 185 24.94 -1.64 11.67
CA ASN A 185 25.62 -0.86 12.71
C ASN A 185 26.96 -1.49 13.10
N GLN A 186 27.17 -2.79 12.86
CA GLN A 186 28.46 -3.45 13.14
C GLN A 186 29.62 -2.81 12.35
N LYS A 187 29.35 -2.23 11.17
CA LYS A 187 30.35 -1.46 10.40
C LYS A 187 30.88 -0.22 11.14
N ASN A 188 30.11 0.28 12.10
CA ASN A 188 30.45 1.41 12.93
C ASN A 188 31.28 0.98 14.16
N GLY A 189 31.40 -0.34 14.39
CA GLY A 189 32.30 -1.00 15.34
C GLY A 189 33.76 -0.70 15.03
N ILE A 190 34.24 0.46 15.47
CA ILE A 190 35.64 0.85 15.26
C ILE A 190 36.55 0.12 16.26
N TRP A 191 35.98 -0.27 17.40
CA TRP A 191 36.67 -0.98 18.47
C TRP A 191 36.06 -2.38 18.58
N ASP A 192 36.89 -3.39 18.37
CA ASP A 192 36.49 -4.79 18.57
C ASP A 192 36.33 -5.05 20.09
N ASP A 193 37.31 -4.61 20.89
CA ASP A 193 37.34 -4.87 22.33
C ASP A 193 36.52 -3.89 23.18
N TRP A 194 36.15 -4.32 24.39
CA TRP A 194 35.47 -3.47 25.38
C TRP A 194 36.24 -2.17 25.63
N LYS A 195 35.54 -1.04 25.57
CA LYS A 195 36.15 0.30 25.63
C LYS A 195 37.07 0.54 26.83
N GLY A 196 36.77 -0.05 28.00
CA GLY A 196 37.59 0.13 29.19
C GLY A 196 38.90 -0.68 29.21
N SER A 197 39.09 -1.63 28.30
CA SER A 197 40.32 -2.43 28.13
C SER A 197 41.52 -1.59 27.72
N ALA A 198 41.27 -0.54 26.93
CA ALA A 198 42.27 0.33 26.32
C ALA A 198 42.87 1.38 27.29
N SER A 199 42.29 1.55 28.48
CA SER A 199 42.71 2.56 29.46
C SER A 199 44.15 2.40 29.98
N SER A 200 44.82 1.29 29.66
CA SER A 200 46.18 0.99 30.12
C SER A 200 47.31 1.20 29.09
N GLN A 201 47.04 1.60 27.83
CA GLN A 201 48.07 1.64 26.78
C GLN A 201 48.04 2.91 25.88
N ASN A 202 48.78 3.97 26.28
CA ASN A 202 49.36 5.07 25.48
C ASN A 202 48.49 5.93 24.52
N ASN A 203 48.70 7.26 24.57
CA ASN A 203 48.48 8.37 23.59
C ASN A 203 47.24 8.46 22.66
N LEU A 204 46.44 7.42 22.51
CA LEU A 204 45.07 7.46 21.96
C LEU A 204 44.03 7.65 23.08
N ALA A 205 44.48 7.71 24.34
CA ALA A 205 43.68 7.96 25.53
C ALA A 205 42.79 9.21 25.45
N SER A 206 43.16 10.23 24.69
CA SER A 206 42.31 11.42 24.49
C SER A 206 41.18 11.21 23.48
N ALA A 207 41.32 10.27 22.54
CA ALA A 207 40.22 9.84 21.67
C ALA A 207 39.30 8.85 22.40
N TRP A 208 39.86 8.03 23.31
CA TRP A 208 39.16 7.05 24.14
C TRP A 208 38.42 7.64 25.36
N ALA A 209 38.97 8.68 25.99
CA ALA A 209 38.41 9.33 27.18
C ALA A 209 37.18 10.20 26.85
N ASN A 210 36.97 10.54 25.58
CA ASN A 210 35.69 11.06 25.15
C ASN A 210 34.73 9.87 25.15
N ASN A 211 33.95 9.74 26.22
CA ASN A 211 32.74 8.89 26.34
C ASN A 211 31.67 9.27 25.30
N GLN A 212 32.05 9.33 24.04
CA GLN A 212 31.23 9.63 22.90
C GLN A 212 31.22 8.35 22.08
N ASP A 213 30.04 7.76 21.93
CA ASP A 213 29.76 6.84 20.84
C ASP A 213 30.17 7.52 19.54
N GLN A 214 31.19 6.98 18.86
CA GLN A 214 31.82 7.71 17.77
C GLN A 214 31.06 7.62 16.46
N ASN A 215 30.02 6.77 16.31
CA ASN A 215 29.28 6.61 15.04
C ASN A 215 27.93 5.87 15.18
N ASN A 216 27.19 6.03 16.27
CA ASN A 216 25.98 5.22 16.54
C ASN A 216 26.30 3.71 16.56
N GLU A 217 27.50 3.35 17.00
CA GLU A 217 27.94 1.97 17.20
C GLU A 217 27.15 1.37 18.36
N GLU A 218 27.16 2.06 19.49
CA GLU A 218 26.50 1.63 20.70
C GLU A 218 24.99 1.90 20.63
N SER A 219 24.22 1.05 21.30
CA SER A 219 22.78 1.29 21.45
C SER A 219 22.53 2.48 22.39
N THR A 220 21.35 3.09 22.29
CA THR A 220 20.83 3.94 23.35
C THR A 220 20.31 3.08 24.49
N TRP A 221 20.59 3.50 25.73
CA TRP A 221 20.27 2.73 26.93
C TRP A 221 19.39 3.51 27.88
N GLU A 222 18.38 2.83 28.42
CA GLU A 222 17.62 3.31 29.58
C GLU A 222 18.20 2.62 30.84
N THR A 223 18.26 3.34 31.95
CA THR A 223 18.77 2.82 33.22
C THR A 223 17.69 2.95 34.28
N TYR A 224 17.43 1.84 34.96
CA TYR A 224 16.50 1.73 36.06
C TYR A 224 17.26 1.25 37.29
N THR A 225 16.70 1.44 38.47
CA THR A 225 17.31 0.97 39.71
C THR A 225 16.22 0.51 40.65
N ASP A 226 16.20 -0.79 40.88
CA ASP A 226 15.42 -1.35 41.98
C ASP A 226 16.16 -1.08 43.30
N SER A 227 15.42 -0.55 44.26
CA SER A 227 15.95 -0.26 45.61
C SER A 227 15.53 -1.30 46.65
N SER A 228 14.60 -2.20 46.32
CA SER A 228 14.10 -3.28 47.18
C SER A 228 14.69 -4.65 46.84
N LEU A 229 15.99 -4.80 47.03
CA LEU A 229 16.73 -6.04 46.72
C LEU A 229 16.54 -7.18 47.72
N SER A 230 15.42 -7.24 48.44
CA SER A 230 15.25 -8.16 49.57
C SER A 230 15.29 -9.63 49.10
N GLY A 231 16.45 -10.27 49.22
CA GLY A 231 16.65 -11.68 48.83
C GLY A 231 17.22 -11.85 47.42
N SER A 232 17.35 -10.79 46.63
CA SER A 232 17.93 -10.84 45.29
C SER A 232 19.46 -10.92 45.38
N LEU A 233 20.05 -12.01 44.88
CA LEU A 233 21.50 -12.29 44.86
C LEU A 233 22.21 -11.54 43.72
N VAL A 234 21.96 -10.23 43.63
CA VAL A 234 22.48 -9.35 42.59
C VAL A 234 23.34 -8.25 43.24
N ALA A 235 24.44 -7.88 42.58
CA ALA A 235 25.40 -6.92 43.13
C ALA A 235 24.77 -5.54 43.41
N THR A 236 23.87 -5.10 42.52
CA THR A 236 23.07 -3.87 42.65
C THR A 236 21.74 -4.06 41.93
N GLY A 237 20.71 -3.27 42.28
CA GLY A 237 19.44 -3.22 41.54
C GLY A 237 19.47 -2.47 40.22
N GLU A 238 20.64 -2.07 39.74
CA GLU A 238 20.76 -1.43 38.44
C GLU A 238 20.32 -2.38 37.32
N VAL A 239 19.37 -1.92 36.51
CA VAL A 239 18.91 -2.59 35.30
C VAL A 239 19.16 -1.68 34.12
N LYS A 240 19.77 -2.24 33.07
CA LYS A 240 20.05 -1.55 31.81
C LYS A 240 19.16 -2.10 30.72
N LYS A 241 18.37 -1.26 30.07
CA LYS A 241 17.57 -1.64 28.90
C LYS A 241 18.23 -1.16 27.63
N ASP A 242 18.58 -2.10 26.77
CA ASP A 242 19.05 -1.85 25.43
C ASP A 242 17.83 -1.50 24.56
N THR A 243 17.69 -0.24 24.16
CA THR A 243 16.54 0.17 23.33
C THR A 243 16.57 -0.35 21.90
N ARG A 244 17.72 -0.87 21.43
CA ARG A 244 17.88 -1.47 20.10
C ARG A 244 17.35 -2.89 20.11
N THR A 245 17.73 -3.71 21.08
CA THR A 245 17.25 -5.10 21.18
C THR A 245 15.94 -5.23 21.97
N GLY A 246 15.59 -4.23 22.78
CA GLY A 246 14.50 -4.28 23.75
C GLY A 246 14.87 -5.02 25.03
N LEU A 247 16.05 -5.65 25.10
CA LEU A 247 16.45 -6.48 26.21
C LEU A 247 16.80 -5.66 27.45
N TYR A 248 16.36 -6.15 28.61
CA TYR A 248 16.80 -5.66 29.91
C TYR A 248 17.90 -6.57 30.44
N TRP A 249 18.92 -5.97 31.02
CA TRP A 249 20.08 -6.63 31.58
C TRP A 249 20.17 -6.30 33.07
N SER A 250 20.15 -7.33 33.91
CA SER A 250 20.39 -7.18 35.35
C SER A 250 21.85 -6.80 35.58
N ASN A 251 22.22 -6.41 36.81
CA ASN A 251 23.63 -6.50 37.21
C ASN A 251 24.06 -7.99 37.39
N CYS A 252 25.30 -8.23 37.76
CA CYS A 252 25.87 -9.56 37.95
C CYS A 252 25.41 -10.22 39.26
N TYR A 253 25.56 -11.54 39.29
CA TYR A 253 25.43 -12.36 40.50
C TYR A 253 26.34 -11.85 41.61
N ASP A 254 25.80 -11.86 42.83
CA ASP A 254 26.50 -11.59 44.08
C ASP A 254 26.03 -12.62 45.11
N SER A 255 26.98 -13.35 45.72
CA SER A 255 26.65 -14.36 46.74
C SER A 255 26.04 -13.73 48.00
N THR A 256 26.16 -12.41 48.15
CA THR A 256 25.53 -11.60 49.19
C THR A 256 24.63 -10.54 48.56
N SER A 257 23.34 -10.56 48.85
CA SER A 257 22.40 -9.56 48.32
C SER A 257 22.88 -8.12 48.56
N GLY A 258 23.04 -7.34 47.47
CA GLY A 258 23.42 -5.92 47.52
C GLY A 258 24.88 -5.64 47.93
N GLY A 259 25.80 -6.58 47.76
CA GLY A 259 27.20 -6.48 48.16
C GLY A 259 28.07 -5.54 47.31
N ASN A 260 27.51 -4.87 46.29
CA ASN A 260 28.20 -3.99 45.34
C ASN A 260 29.38 -4.66 44.60
N SER A 261 29.47 -5.99 44.56
CA SER A 261 30.55 -6.71 43.90
C SER A 261 30.02 -7.92 43.15
N CYS A 262 30.53 -8.15 41.94
CA CYS A 262 30.24 -9.38 41.22
C CYS A 262 31.01 -10.56 41.83
N ASP A 263 30.29 -11.64 42.11
CA ASP A 263 30.85 -12.94 42.43
C ASP A 263 30.76 -13.90 41.25
N THR A 264 31.52 -14.98 41.34
CA THR A 264 31.46 -16.09 40.38
C THR A 264 30.62 -17.23 40.93
N ALA A 265 29.88 -17.90 40.06
CA ALA A 265 29.04 -19.05 40.37
C ALA A 265 29.37 -20.23 39.46
N GLU A 266 29.02 -21.43 39.93
CA GLU A 266 28.97 -22.61 39.06
C GLU A 266 27.72 -22.55 38.16
N ASN A 267 27.76 -23.28 37.05
CA ASN A 267 26.66 -23.35 36.08
C ASN A 267 26.32 -24.80 35.75
N SER A 268 26.11 -25.61 36.79
CA SER A 268 25.82 -27.04 36.72
C SER A 268 24.37 -27.37 36.35
N PHE A 269 23.83 -26.65 35.36
CA PHE A 269 22.50 -26.90 34.81
C PHE A 269 22.42 -28.22 34.05
N VAL A 270 21.20 -28.70 33.87
CA VAL A 270 20.85 -29.82 33.00
C VAL A 270 19.91 -29.31 31.91
N LEU A 271 19.92 -29.97 30.74
CA LEU A 271 18.92 -29.74 29.72
C LEU A 271 17.88 -30.86 29.82
N ASN A 272 16.70 -30.58 30.37
CA ASN A 272 15.70 -31.65 30.58
C ASN A 272 14.81 -31.89 29.35
N GLY A 273 14.90 -31.04 28.31
CA GLY A 273 14.17 -31.21 27.04
C GLY A 273 12.65 -31.20 27.20
N VAL A 274 12.17 -30.74 28.35
CA VAL A 274 10.77 -30.51 28.67
C VAL A 274 10.69 -29.04 29.07
N VAL A 275 10.25 -28.20 28.14
CA VAL A 275 9.76 -26.84 28.43
C VAL A 275 8.54 -26.99 29.35
N SER A 276 8.76 -27.11 30.66
CA SER A 276 7.70 -27.27 31.65
C SER A 276 7.64 -26.15 32.68
N ASP A 277 8.49 -25.13 32.58
CA ASP A 277 8.30 -23.92 33.35
C ASP A 277 7.34 -22.95 32.65
N ALA A 278 6.72 -22.12 33.47
CA ALA A 278 5.92 -20.99 33.05
C ALA A 278 6.75 -19.68 33.07
N ASP A 279 8.08 -19.79 33.18
CA ASP A 279 8.93 -18.73 33.73
C ASP A 279 9.83 -18.09 32.65
N ASP A 280 10.30 -18.84 31.63
CA ASP A 280 11.02 -18.22 30.48
C ASP A 280 10.95 -19.01 29.15
N GLY A 281 10.47 -20.25 29.15
CA GLY A 281 10.37 -21.10 27.95
C GLY A 281 11.70 -21.63 27.41
N LEU A 282 12.77 -21.62 28.22
CA LEU A 282 14.07 -22.24 27.94
C LEU A 282 14.14 -23.65 28.58
N ASP A 283 15.14 -24.43 28.18
CA ASP A 283 15.30 -25.84 28.59
C ASP A 283 16.46 -26.04 29.61
N ALA A 284 17.04 -24.99 30.17
CA ALA A 284 18.22 -25.09 31.04
C ALA A 284 17.84 -24.92 32.50
N GLU A 285 17.82 -26.01 33.27
CA GLU A 285 17.37 -25.97 34.67
C GLU A 285 18.47 -26.37 35.66
N GLY A 286 18.44 -25.70 36.82
CA GLY A 286 19.30 -26.01 37.95
C GLY A 286 20.68 -25.37 37.87
N GLY A 287 21.36 -25.32 39.02
CA GLY A 287 22.72 -24.82 39.12
C GLY A 287 22.75 -23.32 39.38
N VAL A 288 23.75 -22.87 40.15
CA VAL A 288 23.72 -21.57 40.82
C VAL A 288 23.49 -20.38 39.87
N SER A 289 24.08 -20.40 38.68
CA SER A 289 23.93 -19.29 37.71
C SER A 289 22.55 -19.23 37.06
N VAL A 290 21.92 -20.38 36.78
CA VAL A 290 20.56 -20.47 36.24
C VAL A 290 19.56 -20.14 37.35
N ASP A 291 19.67 -20.81 38.51
CA ASP A 291 18.81 -20.59 39.67
C ASP A 291 18.82 -19.12 40.12
N PHE A 292 19.98 -18.45 40.02
CA PHE A 292 20.09 -17.00 40.27
C PHE A 292 19.18 -16.19 39.35
N CYS A 293 19.15 -16.49 38.05
CA CYS A 293 18.34 -15.74 37.11
C CYS A 293 16.87 -16.06 37.23
N GLU A 294 16.50 -17.33 37.36
CA GLU A 294 15.10 -17.75 37.53
C GLU A 294 14.47 -17.21 38.84
N SER A 295 15.29 -17.02 39.89
CA SER A 295 14.83 -16.44 41.16
C SER A 295 14.92 -14.92 41.22
N LEU A 296 15.44 -14.28 40.17
CA LEU A 296 15.64 -12.83 40.17
C LEU A 296 14.31 -12.10 40.08
N SER A 297 14.10 -11.18 41.01
CA SER A 297 12.96 -10.25 41.04
C SER A 297 13.53 -8.85 41.09
N LEU A 298 13.26 -8.05 40.04
CA LEU A 298 13.73 -6.66 39.93
C LEU A 298 12.67 -5.81 39.23
N ASP A 299 12.45 -4.58 39.72
CA ASP A 299 11.73 -3.54 38.98
C ASP A 299 12.57 -3.06 37.78
N ALA A 300 12.40 -3.72 36.64
CA ALA A 300 13.25 -3.55 35.46
C ALA A 300 12.94 -2.27 34.68
N ASN A 301 11.78 -1.65 34.91
CA ASN A 301 11.29 -0.50 34.14
C ASN A 301 10.89 0.71 35.01
N GLY A 302 11.06 0.62 36.33
CA GLY A 302 10.81 1.71 37.28
C GLY A 302 9.33 1.98 37.55
N ASN A 303 8.43 1.03 37.29
CA ASN A 303 7.00 1.20 37.49
C ASN A 303 6.53 0.81 38.90
N GLY A 304 7.44 0.31 39.75
CA GLY A 304 7.16 -0.14 41.11
C GLY A 304 6.64 -1.59 41.22
N THR A 305 6.72 -2.38 40.15
CA THR A 305 6.43 -3.82 40.17
C THR A 305 7.64 -4.61 39.69
N ASP A 306 8.08 -5.57 40.50
CA ASP A 306 9.17 -6.45 40.12
C ASP A 306 8.74 -7.41 39.02
N GLU A 307 9.64 -7.62 38.07
CA GLU A 307 9.50 -8.68 37.08
C GLU A 307 10.40 -9.87 37.40
N THR A 308 9.90 -11.06 37.06
CA THR A 308 10.44 -12.36 37.48
C THR A 308 10.75 -13.30 36.31
N ASP A 309 10.53 -12.86 35.08
CA ASP A 309 10.80 -13.57 33.81
C ASP A 309 12.27 -13.40 33.36
N TRP A 310 13.18 -13.40 34.33
CA TRP A 310 14.61 -13.27 34.10
C TRP A 310 15.24 -14.63 33.80
N TYR A 311 16.15 -14.65 32.82
CA TYR A 311 16.80 -15.88 32.39
C TYR A 311 18.31 -15.70 32.19
N LEU A 312 19.04 -16.81 32.30
CA LEU A 312 20.47 -16.82 31.97
C LEU A 312 20.62 -16.73 30.43
N PRO A 313 21.29 -15.69 29.89
CA PRO A 313 21.38 -15.47 28.46
C PRO A 313 22.04 -16.64 27.74
N SER A 314 21.59 -16.90 26.51
CA SER A 314 22.28 -17.85 25.63
C SER A 314 23.65 -17.33 25.21
N GLN A 315 24.53 -18.23 24.75
CA GLN A 315 25.82 -17.87 24.15
C GLN A 315 25.63 -16.84 23.03
N LYS A 316 24.53 -16.94 22.28
CA LYS A 316 24.25 -16.07 21.14
C LYS A 316 23.84 -14.68 21.57
N GLU A 317 23.05 -14.54 22.63
CA GLU A 317 22.68 -13.21 23.16
C GLU A 317 23.89 -12.48 23.75
N LEU A 318 24.75 -13.17 24.49
CA LEU A 318 26.02 -12.60 24.97
C LEU A 318 26.96 -12.24 23.82
N MET A 319 27.07 -13.10 22.80
CA MET A 319 27.88 -12.76 21.64
C MET A 319 27.29 -11.60 20.85
N GLN A 320 25.96 -11.53 20.76
CA GLN A 320 25.30 -10.43 20.07
C GLN A 320 25.57 -9.10 20.78
N SER A 321 25.58 -9.09 22.12
CA SER A 321 25.86 -7.87 22.87
C SER A 321 27.30 -7.38 22.71
N TYR A 322 28.26 -8.28 22.52
CA TYR A 322 29.61 -7.92 22.11
C TYR A 322 29.62 -7.34 20.68
N ILE A 323 29.03 -8.06 19.72
CA ILE A 323 29.08 -7.74 18.28
C ILE A 323 28.45 -6.37 17.95
N ASP A 324 27.40 -5.98 18.66
CA ASP A 324 26.70 -4.71 18.43
C ASP A 324 27.17 -3.56 19.35
N GLY A 325 28.25 -3.79 20.10
CA GLY A 325 28.85 -2.81 21.03
C GLY A 325 28.02 -2.55 22.29
N SER A 326 26.88 -3.20 22.46
CA SER A 326 25.98 -2.98 23.61
C SER A 326 26.65 -3.39 24.94
N ALA A 327 27.58 -4.36 24.92
CA ALA A 327 28.41 -4.73 26.07
C ALA A 327 29.15 -3.54 26.72
N ASN A 328 29.48 -2.47 25.99
CA ASN A 328 30.14 -1.29 26.55
C ASN A 328 29.31 -0.53 27.61
N ASN A 329 27.99 -0.73 27.61
CA ASN A 329 27.06 -0.02 28.49
C ASN A 329 26.49 -0.89 29.61
N ILE A 330 26.82 -2.19 29.61
CA ILE A 330 26.45 -3.12 30.66
C ILE A 330 27.43 -2.95 31.83
N PRO A 331 26.98 -2.89 33.09
CA PRO A 331 27.86 -2.84 34.26
C PRO A 331 28.86 -4.00 34.23
N GLU A 332 30.11 -3.81 34.63
CA GLU A 332 31.07 -4.92 34.83
C GLU A 332 31.37 -5.78 33.58
N ALA A 333 31.16 -5.26 32.37
CA ALA A 333 31.33 -5.98 31.10
C ALA A 333 32.74 -6.56 30.83
N ALA A 334 33.77 -6.15 31.58
CA ALA A 334 35.15 -6.63 31.44
C ALA A 334 35.39 -8.07 31.99
N ARG A 335 34.36 -8.92 31.97
CA ARG A 335 34.35 -10.23 32.63
C ARG A 335 33.91 -11.33 31.66
N SER A 336 34.10 -12.57 32.10
CA SER A 336 33.63 -13.77 31.40
C SER A 336 32.37 -14.29 32.06
N TYR A 337 31.29 -14.34 31.29
CA TYR A 337 29.96 -14.69 31.76
C TYR A 337 29.58 -16.10 31.31
N TRP A 338 28.94 -16.84 32.21
CA TRP A 338 28.24 -18.05 31.87
C TRP A 338 27.07 -17.78 30.92
N SER A 339 26.78 -18.76 30.06
CA SER A 339 25.56 -18.81 29.27
C SER A 339 24.73 -20.04 29.60
N SER A 340 23.45 -20.01 29.25
CA SER A 340 22.54 -21.18 29.31
C SER A 340 22.79 -22.19 28.18
N THR A 341 23.84 -22.02 27.37
CA THR A 341 24.11 -22.90 26.23
C THR A 341 25.06 -24.03 26.60
N GLU A 342 24.59 -25.27 26.45
CA GLU A 342 25.39 -26.47 26.66
C GLU A 342 26.35 -26.72 25.48
N ASN A 343 27.51 -27.33 25.77
CA ASN A 343 28.41 -27.76 24.72
C ASN A 343 27.87 -29.02 24.01
N TYR A 344 27.70 -28.93 22.70
CA TYR A 344 27.15 -30.02 21.90
C TYR A 344 27.98 -31.33 21.95
N ASN A 345 29.29 -31.26 22.20
CA ASN A 345 30.14 -32.45 22.28
C ASN A 345 30.06 -33.14 23.65
N SER A 346 29.63 -32.44 24.71
CA SER A 346 29.62 -32.99 26.07
C SER A 346 28.77 -32.15 27.02
N THR A 347 27.83 -32.80 27.68
CA THR A 347 26.92 -32.21 28.69
C THR A 347 27.64 -31.75 29.97
N THR A 348 28.90 -32.16 30.15
CA THR A 348 29.76 -31.72 31.25
C THR A 348 30.23 -30.27 31.08
N TYR A 349 30.13 -29.71 29.88
CA TYR A 349 30.62 -28.38 29.54
C TYR A 349 29.48 -27.43 29.18
N ALA A 350 29.60 -26.18 29.57
CA ALA A 350 28.76 -25.07 29.14
C ALA A 350 29.62 -24.01 28.43
N TRP A 351 28.97 -23.18 27.61
CA TRP A 351 29.64 -22.06 26.96
C TRP A 351 29.73 -20.86 27.91
N GLY A 352 30.90 -20.23 27.92
CA GLY A 352 31.13 -18.92 28.51
C GLY A 352 31.54 -17.92 27.43
N VAL A 353 31.20 -16.66 27.63
CA VAL A 353 31.52 -15.55 26.73
C VAL A 353 32.27 -14.46 27.50
N SER A 354 33.44 -14.09 27.01
CA SER A 354 34.20 -12.94 27.49
C SER A 354 33.80 -11.72 26.69
N LEU A 355 32.98 -10.85 27.29
CA LEU A 355 32.52 -9.61 26.67
C LEU A 355 33.65 -8.57 26.54
N PHE A 356 34.78 -8.80 27.22
CA PHE A 356 35.96 -7.95 27.15
C PHE A 356 36.66 -7.99 25.78
N ILE A 357 36.72 -9.18 25.15
CA ILE A 357 37.51 -9.48 23.94
C ILE A 357 36.74 -10.35 22.92
N GLY A 358 35.43 -10.50 23.08
CA GLY A 358 34.58 -11.29 22.17
C GLY A 358 34.90 -12.78 22.11
N TYR A 359 35.59 -13.29 23.13
CA TYR A 359 36.04 -14.68 23.14
C TYR A 359 34.96 -15.62 23.66
N THR A 360 34.73 -16.71 22.95
CA THR A 360 33.87 -17.81 23.43
C THR A 360 34.68 -19.06 23.70
N GLY A 361 34.37 -19.72 24.81
CA GLY A 361 35.02 -20.96 25.21
C GLY A 361 34.03 -21.88 25.90
N ASN A 362 34.30 -23.19 25.87
CA ASN A 362 33.55 -24.17 26.65
C ASN A 362 34.34 -24.55 27.91
N TYR A 363 33.64 -24.61 29.04
CA TYR A 363 34.26 -24.89 30.32
C TYR A 363 33.41 -25.88 31.10
N THR A 364 34.05 -26.66 31.97
CA THR A 364 33.35 -27.60 32.83
C THR A 364 32.35 -26.83 33.69
N LYS A 365 31.11 -27.30 33.76
CA LYS A 365 30.01 -26.62 34.46
C LYS A 365 30.25 -26.34 35.95
N SER A 366 31.15 -27.09 36.59
CA SER A 366 31.62 -26.87 37.96
C SER A 366 32.70 -25.79 38.09
N SER A 367 33.07 -25.10 37.01
CA SER A 367 33.99 -23.95 37.07
C SER A 367 33.23 -22.72 37.54
N SER A 368 33.95 -21.75 38.12
CA SER A 368 33.34 -20.51 38.59
C SER A 368 33.55 -19.39 37.57
N TYR A 369 32.45 -18.85 37.03
CA TYR A 369 32.42 -17.66 36.17
C TYR A 369 31.29 -16.73 36.59
N TYR A 370 31.25 -15.52 36.06
CA TYR A 370 30.20 -14.55 36.40
C TYR A 370 28.87 -14.96 35.78
N ALA A 371 27.76 -14.61 36.42
CA ALA A 371 26.43 -14.76 35.86
C ALA A 371 25.74 -13.39 35.79
N ARG A 372 24.88 -13.23 34.79
CA ARG A 372 24.03 -12.05 34.56
C ARG A 372 22.77 -12.53 33.88
N CYS A 373 21.66 -11.87 34.16
CA CYS A 373 20.35 -12.24 33.65
C CYS A 373 19.86 -11.23 32.61
N VAL A 374 19.02 -11.72 31.72
CA VAL A 374 18.32 -10.93 30.69
C VAL A 374 16.82 -11.19 30.79
N ARG A 375 16.03 -10.21 30.38
CA ARG A 375 14.60 -10.35 30.09
C ARG A 375 14.17 -9.51 28.89
N ARG A 376 12.94 -9.72 28.39
CA ARG A 376 12.41 -9.08 27.17
C ARG A 376 11.40 -7.97 27.44
#